data_AF-M0I4K0-F1
#
_entry.id   AF-M0I4K0-F1
#
_cell.length_a   1.000
_cell.length_b   1.000
_cell.length_c   1.000
_cell.angle_alpha   90.00
_cell.angle_beta   90.00
_cell.angle_gamma   90.00
#
_symmetry.space_group_name_H-M   'P 1'
#
loop_
_entity.id
_entity.type
_entity.pdbx_description
1 polymer ?
#
loop_
_entity_poly.entity_id
_entity_poly.type
_entity_poly.pdbx_seq_one_letter_code
_entity_poly.pdbx_strand_id
1 'polypeptide(L)'
;MDAAKRVCSTLFLILVVATAPVAAATGPTSPCFPGEGHQFDIGDQGAGIDLVVFLSMFENLGGAGGFGIEANGAIGNQSIIQLRAGVAFDGVGPATEFVSNPFSRFSVVYDYSMSLPMFADTGVDSSYEADGSPVSGLRTKHC
;
A
#
# COMPACT_ATOMS: atom_id res chain seq x y z
N MET A 1 71.71 19.46 37.22
CA MET A 1 71.90 19.14 35.79
C MET A 1 71.56 17.66 35.71
N ASP A 2 70.41 17.17 35.25
CA ASP A 2 69.40 17.71 34.36
C ASP A 2 68.00 17.18 34.70
N ALA A 3 67.02 18.03 34.42
CA ALA A 3 65.60 17.79 34.63
C ALA A 3 64.98 17.12 33.40
N ALA A 4 64.27 16.00 33.58
CA ALA A 4 63.46 15.40 32.53
C ALA A 4 61.99 15.34 32.97
N LYS A 5 61.23 16.37 32.58
CA LYS A 5 59.79 16.49 32.73
C LYS A 5 59.08 15.37 31.96
N ARG A 6 58.43 14.43 32.64
CA ARG A 6 57.47 13.51 32.02
C ARG A 6 56.11 14.20 31.97
N VAL A 7 55.77 14.69 30.79
CA VAL A 7 54.44 15.24 30.46
C VAL A 7 53.47 14.06 30.37
N CYS A 8 52.53 13.99 31.33
CA CYS A 8 51.47 12.99 31.36
C CYS A 8 50.37 13.45 30.39
N SER A 9 50.32 12.85 29.20
CA SER A 9 49.32 13.17 28.18
C SER A 9 47.99 12.50 28.52
N THR A 10 47.02 13.28 28.95
CA THR A 10 45.66 12.81 29.29
C THR A 10 44.87 12.59 28.00
N LEU A 11 44.58 11.33 27.67
CA LEU A 11 43.78 10.96 26.51
C LEU A 11 42.28 11.13 26.85
N PHE A 12 41.63 12.18 26.31
CA PHE A 12 40.18 12.34 26.38
C PHE A 12 39.53 11.46 25.30
N LEU A 13 38.83 10.39 25.71
CA LEU A 13 38.05 9.55 24.82
C LEU A 13 36.67 10.20 24.61
N ILE A 14 36.46 10.84 23.46
CA ILE A 14 35.15 11.38 23.07
C ILE A 14 34.31 10.24 22.49
N LEU A 15 33.30 9.78 23.24
CA LEU A 15 32.33 8.80 22.77
C LEU A 15 31.31 9.50 21.87
N VAL A 16 31.49 9.39 20.55
CA VAL A 16 30.49 9.84 19.57
C VAL A 16 29.36 8.81 19.55
N VAL A 17 28.21 9.15 20.13
CA VAL A 17 26.98 8.37 19.97
C VAL A 17 26.47 8.62 18.55
N ALA A 18 26.76 7.70 17.64
CA ALA A 18 26.18 7.71 16.30
C ALA A 18 24.70 7.33 16.41
N THR A 19 23.80 8.32 16.40
CA THR A 19 22.38 8.06 16.19
C THR A 19 22.17 7.75 14.71
N ALA A 20 22.10 6.46 14.38
CA ALA A 20 21.65 6.06 13.05
C ALA A 20 20.26 6.68 12.79
N PRO A 21 20.02 7.27 11.61
CA PRO A 21 18.69 7.75 11.29
C PRO A 21 17.74 6.55 11.29
N VAL A 22 16.70 6.61 12.10
CA VAL A 22 15.58 5.67 12.00
C VAL A 22 14.95 5.92 10.64
N ALA A 23 15.09 4.96 9.72
CA ALA A 23 14.37 5.01 8.45
C ALA A 23 12.86 5.10 8.79
N ALA A 24 12.16 6.06 8.18
CA ALA A 24 10.70 6.10 8.27
C ALA A 24 10.18 4.76 7.76
N ALA A 25 9.30 4.11 8.52
CA ALA A 25 8.63 2.90 8.06
C ALA A 25 7.78 3.28 6.84
N THR A 26 8.13 2.75 5.68
CA THR A 26 7.33 2.86 4.45
C THR A 26 6.06 2.03 4.61
N GLY A 27 4.91 2.61 4.28
CA GLY A 27 3.63 1.91 4.29
C GLY A 27 3.55 0.81 3.22
N PRO A 28 2.54 -0.09 3.30
CA PRO A 28 2.25 -1.05 2.25
C PRO A 28 2.08 -0.39 0.88
N THR A 29 2.53 -1.05 -0.17
CA THR A 29 2.41 -0.58 -1.57
C THR A 29 1.50 -1.53 -2.35
N SER A 30 0.88 -1.01 -3.41
CA SER A 30 -0.06 -1.75 -4.24
C SER A 30 0.34 -1.69 -5.72
N PRO A 31 0.11 -2.76 -6.50
CA PRO A 31 0.20 -2.69 -7.96
C PRO A 31 -0.94 -1.86 -8.59
N CYS A 32 -2.06 -1.72 -7.89
CA CYS A 32 -3.26 -1.02 -8.33
C CYS A 32 -3.24 0.48 -8.04
N PHE A 33 -2.76 0.84 -6.85
CA PHE A 33 -2.83 2.19 -6.31
C PHE A 33 -1.41 2.75 -6.13
N PRO A 34 -1.03 3.81 -6.86
CA PRO A 34 0.25 4.46 -6.66
C PRO A 34 0.40 4.99 -5.22
N GLY A 35 1.62 5.00 -4.70
CA GLY A 35 1.92 5.51 -3.35
C GLY A 35 1.80 4.45 -2.25
N GLU A 36 1.97 4.91 -1.01
CA GLU A 36 1.85 4.07 0.18
C GLU A 36 0.42 4.09 0.71
N GLY A 37 0.00 2.99 1.32
CA GLY A 37 -1.27 2.85 2.01
C GLY A 37 -1.10 2.77 3.53
N HIS A 38 -2.23 2.74 4.22
CA HIS A 38 -2.30 2.51 5.66
C HIS A 38 -2.96 1.17 5.95
N GLN A 39 -2.25 0.29 6.66
CA GLN A 39 -2.76 -1.03 7.04
C GLN A 39 -3.58 -0.98 8.33
N PHE A 40 -4.67 -1.73 8.32
CA PHE A 40 -5.53 -2.04 9.45
C PHE A 40 -5.76 -3.55 9.46
N ASP A 41 -5.56 -4.16 10.62
CA ASP A 41 -5.91 -5.55 10.83
C ASP A 41 -7.27 -5.59 11.53
N ILE A 42 -8.23 -6.33 10.95
CA ILE A 42 -9.59 -6.46 11.48
C ILE A 42 -9.84 -7.91 11.84
N GLY A 43 -10.33 -8.16 13.05
CA GLY A 43 -10.64 -9.50 13.54
C GLY A 43 -9.64 -9.99 14.57
N ASP A 44 -9.81 -11.24 14.98
CA ASP A 44 -8.97 -11.91 15.95
C ASP A 44 -8.86 -13.41 15.65
N GLN A 45 -8.39 -14.18 16.62
CA GLN A 45 -8.10 -15.61 16.57
C GLN A 45 -8.99 -16.41 15.61
N GLY A 46 -8.41 -16.81 14.48
CA GLY A 46 -9.00 -17.75 13.54
C GLY A 46 -9.61 -17.14 12.28
N ALA A 47 -10.03 -15.87 12.30
CA ALA A 47 -10.52 -15.17 11.11
C ALA A 47 -10.14 -13.68 11.13
N GLY A 48 -9.51 -13.21 10.06
CA GLY A 48 -9.00 -11.85 9.97
C GLY A 48 -9.19 -11.25 8.58
N ILE A 49 -9.13 -9.92 8.52
CA ILE A 49 -9.07 -9.16 7.28
C ILE A 49 -7.86 -8.22 7.39
N ASP A 50 -6.90 -8.41 6.48
CA ASP A 50 -5.84 -7.44 6.25
C ASP A 50 -6.39 -6.37 5.31
N LEU A 51 -6.61 -5.16 5.81
CA LEU A 51 -7.14 -4.03 5.05
C LEU A 51 -6.07 -2.97 4.86
N VAL A 52 -5.78 -2.59 3.62
CA VAL A 52 -4.95 -1.44 3.29
C VAL A 52 -5.80 -0.36 2.63
N VAL A 53 -5.75 0.85 3.16
CA VAL A 53 -6.44 2.03 2.59
C VAL A 53 -5.42 2.92 1.90
N PHE A 54 -5.64 3.24 0.64
CA PHE A 54 -4.79 4.11 -0.17
C PHE A 54 -5.45 5.48 -0.31
N LEU A 55 -4.74 6.54 0.10
CA LEU A 55 -5.20 7.93 0.06
C LEU A 55 -4.23 8.85 -0.72
N SER A 56 -3.28 8.26 -1.45
CA SER A 56 -2.18 8.99 -2.10
C SER A 56 -2.64 10.09 -3.06
N MET A 57 -3.87 10.04 -3.59
CA MET A 57 -4.43 11.13 -4.39
C MET A 57 -4.58 12.45 -3.62
N PHE A 58 -4.74 12.40 -2.29
CA PHE A 58 -4.89 13.57 -1.43
C PHE A 58 -3.53 14.08 -0.93
N GLU A 59 -2.51 13.24 -0.99
CA GLU A 59 -1.14 13.54 -0.56
C GLU A 59 -0.31 14.15 -1.70
N ASN A 60 -0.58 13.73 -2.93
CA ASN A 60 0.13 14.17 -4.14
C ASN A 60 -0.81 14.95 -5.09
N LEU A 61 -1.33 16.09 -4.62
CA LEU A 61 -2.29 16.89 -5.37
C LEU A 61 -1.72 17.31 -6.74
N GLY A 62 -2.35 16.84 -7.81
CA GLY A 62 -1.97 17.13 -9.19
C GLY A 62 -1.13 16.03 -9.86
N GLY A 63 -0.45 15.20 -9.08
CA GLY A 63 0.29 14.04 -9.56
C GLY A 63 -0.59 12.79 -9.67
N ALA A 64 0.00 11.68 -10.11
CA ALA A 64 -0.66 10.38 -10.08
C ALA A 64 -0.90 9.95 -8.62
N GLY A 65 -2.04 9.31 -8.38
CA GLY A 65 -2.45 8.84 -7.06
C GLY A 65 -3.61 7.86 -7.13
N GLY A 66 -4.05 7.39 -5.97
CA GLY A 66 -5.18 6.48 -5.84
C GLY A 66 -6.02 6.80 -4.61
N PHE A 67 -7.30 6.46 -4.70
CA PHE A 67 -8.21 6.35 -3.57
C PHE A 67 -8.90 5.01 -3.63
N GLY A 68 -8.64 4.15 -2.67
CA GLY A 68 -9.17 2.80 -2.71
C GLY A 68 -8.75 1.96 -1.53
N ILE A 69 -9.13 0.70 -1.58
CA ILE A 69 -8.82 -0.30 -0.59
C ILE A 69 -8.28 -1.57 -1.24
N GLU A 70 -7.43 -2.27 -0.52
CA GLU A 70 -7.13 -3.68 -0.73
C GLU A 70 -7.46 -4.44 0.55
N ALA A 71 -8.35 -5.42 0.47
CA ALA A 71 -8.78 -6.24 1.58
C ALA A 71 -8.51 -7.71 1.27
N ASN A 72 -7.87 -8.42 2.19
CA ASN A 72 -7.68 -9.86 2.14
C ASN A 72 -8.29 -10.49 3.39
N GLY A 73 -9.43 -11.17 3.24
CA GLY A 73 -10.07 -11.92 4.30
C GLY A 73 -9.58 -13.36 4.32
N ALA A 74 -9.15 -13.83 5.49
CA ALA A 74 -8.60 -15.16 5.68
C ALA A 74 -9.18 -15.86 6.92
N ILE A 75 -9.21 -17.20 6.87
CA ILE A 75 -9.51 -18.07 8.02
C ILE A 75 -8.30 -18.97 8.23
N GLY A 76 -7.70 -18.90 9.43
CA GLY A 76 -6.40 -19.52 9.69
C GLY A 76 -5.34 -19.04 8.69
N ASN A 77 -4.78 -19.97 7.91
CA ASN A 77 -3.79 -19.65 6.86
C ASN A 77 -4.40 -19.66 5.45
N GLN A 78 -5.73 -19.71 5.32
CA GLN A 78 -6.41 -19.80 4.04
C GLN A 78 -7.02 -18.44 3.69
N SER A 79 -6.57 -17.83 2.59
CA SER A 79 -7.28 -16.68 2.00
C SER A 79 -8.61 -17.16 1.44
N ILE A 80 -9.68 -16.46 1.82
CA ILE A 80 -11.05 -16.77 1.45
C ILE A 80 -11.57 -15.75 0.44
N ILE A 81 -11.20 -14.48 0.62
CA ILE A 81 -11.68 -13.38 -0.20
C ILE A 81 -10.59 -12.34 -0.36
N GLN A 82 -10.44 -11.83 -1.57
CA GLN A 82 -9.63 -10.67 -1.88
C GLN A 82 -10.49 -9.66 -2.63
N LEU A 83 -10.38 -8.40 -2.25
CA LEU A 83 -11.03 -7.30 -2.91
C LEU A 83 -10.04 -6.14 -3.04
N ARG A 84 -9.79 -5.70 -4.27
CA ARG A 84 -9.14 -4.44 -4.56
C ARG A 84 -10.13 -3.57 -5.29
N ALA A 85 -10.48 -2.43 -4.70
CA ALA A 85 -11.52 -1.57 -5.24
C ALA A 85 -11.22 -0.11 -4.97
N GLY A 86 -11.39 0.72 -5.99
CA GLY A 86 -11.16 2.15 -5.85
C GLY A 86 -11.05 2.86 -7.18
N VAL A 87 -10.38 4.01 -7.14
CA VAL A 87 -10.16 4.89 -8.29
C VAL A 87 -8.68 5.23 -8.37
N ALA A 88 -8.09 4.99 -9.54
CA ALA A 88 -6.78 5.48 -9.89
C ALA A 88 -6.90 6.84 -10.60
N PHE A 89 -6.00 7.76 -10.25
CA PHE A 89 -5.88 9.09 -10.84
C PHE A 89 -4.53 9.21 -11.55
N ASP A 90 -4.55 9.54 -12.84
CA ASP A 90 -3.34 9.68 -13.66
C ASP A 90 -2.66 11.06 -13.52
N GLY A 91 -3.07 11.87 -12.54
CA GLY A 91 -2.65 13.27 -12.42
C GLY A 91 -3.43 14.21 -13.33
N VAL A 92 -3.24 15.52 -13.16
CA VAL A 92 -3.98 16.53 -13.96
C VAL A 92 -3.55 16.54 -15.42
N GLY A 93 -2.28 16.24 -15.71
CA GLY A 93 -1.74 16.32 -17.07
C GLY A 93 -1.85 17.74 -17.66
N PRO A 94 -1.97 17.88 -19.00
CA PRO A 94 -2.13 19.18 -19.65
C PRO A 94 -3.44 19.87 -19.23
N ALA A 95 -3.36 21.14 -18.83
CA ALA A 95 -4.50 21.89 -18.30
C ALA A 95 -5.70 21.96 -19.27
N THR A 96 -5.45 22.09 -20.57
CA THR A 96 -6.51 22.15 -21.59
C THR A 96 -7.30 20.85 -21.69
N GLU A 97 -6.62 19.70 -21.61
CA GLU A 97 -7.25 18.38 -21.61
C GLU A 97 -8.06 18.17 -20.34
N PHE A 98 -7.46 18.49 -19.19
CA PHE A 98 -8.10 18.36 -17.88
C PHE A 98 -9.38 19.20 -17.77
N VAL A 99 -9.33 20.47 -18.18
CA VAL A 99 -10.49 21.37 -18.12
C VAL A 99 -11.61 20.89 -19.06
N SER A 100 -11.25 20.34 -20.23
CA SER A 100 -12.24 19.82 -21.17
C SER A 100 -12.96 18.57 -20.69
N ASN A 101 -12.25 17.68 -19.97
CA ASN A 101 -12.80 16.46 -19.40
C ASN A 101 -11.94 15.93 -18.24
N PRO A 102 -12.20 16.34 -16.99
CA PRO A 102 -11.40 15.92 -15.85
C PRO A 102 -11.59 14.43 -15.52
N PHE A 103 -12.76 13.86 -15.84
CA PHE A 103 -13.05 12.44 -15.63
C PHE A 103 -12.19 11.51 -16.48
N SER A 104 -11.64 12.01 -17.60
CA SER A 104 -10.73 11.22 -18.43
C SER A 104 -9.44 10.78 -17.73
N ARG A 105 -9.10 11.41 -16.59
CA ARG A 105 -7.92 11.12 -15.76
C ARG A 105 -8.18 10.11 -14.66
N PHE A 106 -9.44 9.68 -14.50
CA PHE A 106 -9.84 8.71 -13.48
C PHE A 106 -10.18 7.38 -14.14
N SER A 107 -9.70 6.30 -13.52
CA SER A 107 -10.06 4.94 -13.88
C SER A 107 -10.53 4.19 -12.64
N VAL A 108 -11.59 3.40 -12.78
CA VAL A 108 -12.03 2.48 -11.72
C VAL A 108 -11.10 1.28 -11.72
N VAL A 109 -10.69 0.90 -10.52
CA VAL A 109 -9.97 -0.33 -10.25
C VAL A 109 -10.92 -1.27 -9.54
N TYR A 110 -11.02 -2.50 -10.04
CA TYR A 110 -11.77 -3.57 -9.40
C TYR A 110 -11.10 -4.91 -9.71
N ASP A 111 -10.82 -5.66 -8.66
CA ASP A 111 -10.31 -7.01 -8.72
C ASP A 111 -10.85 -7.76 -7.50
N TYR A 112 -11.61 -8.80 -7.75
CA TYR A 112 -12.24 -9.63 -6.75
C TYR A 112 -11.89 -11.08 -6.99
N SER A 113 -11.48 -11.77 -5.93
CA SER A 113 -11.41 -13.22 -5.90
C SER A 113 -12.01 -13.77 -4.62
N MET A 114 -12.66 -14.91 -4.73
CA MET A 114 -13.18 -15.68 -3.63
C MET A 114 -12.81 -17.14 -3.83
N SER A 115 -12.35 -17.79 -2.77
CA SER A 115 -12.02 -19.20 -2.73
C SER A 115 -12.58 -19.81 -1.45
N LEU A 116 -13.29 -20.92 -1.57
CA LEU A 116 -13.91 -21.69 -0.50
C LEU A 116 -13.30 -23.10 -0.48
N PRO A 117 -12.10 -23.26 0.13
CA PRO A 117 -11.33 -24.51 0.03
C PRO A 117 -12.06 -25.75 0.55
N MET A 118 -13.00 -25.58 1.48
CA MET A 118 -13.83 -26.67 2.01
C MET A 118 -14.69 -27.36 0.95
N PHE A 119 -14.89 -26.73 -0.22
CA PHE A 119 -15.69 -27.25 -1.32
C PHE A 119 -14.87 -27.73 -2.53
N ALA A 120 -13.54 -27.57 -2.50
CA ALA A 120 -12.66 -27.85 -3.66
C ALA A 120 -12.84 -29.27 -4.24
N ASP A 121 -13.09 -30.26 -3.37
CA ASP A 121 -13.26 -31.67 -3.77
C ASP A 121 -14.72 -32.13 -3.89
N THR A 122 -15.68 -31.21 -3.80
CA THR A 122 -17.11 -31.54 -3.77
C THR A 122 -17.81 -31.49 -5.13
N GLY A 123 -17.09 -31.03 -6.16
CA GLY A 123 -17.61 -30.88 -7.52
C GLY A 123 -18.57 -29.69 -7.71
N VAL A 124 -18.69 -28.82 -6.70
CA VAL A 124 -19.37 -27.52 -6.81
C VAL A 124 -18.34 -26.43 -7.06
N ASP A 125 -18.76 -25.31 -7.67
CA ASP A 125 -17.89 -24.15 -7.85
C ASP A 125 -17.43 -23.61 -6.49
N SER A 126 -16.14 -23.81 -6.19
CA SER A 126 -15.52 -23.40 -4.94
C SER A 126 -14.74 -22.09 -5.06
N SER A 127 -14.67 -21.50 -6.26
CA SER A 127 -13.99 -20.23 -6.48
C SER A 127 -14.76 -19.34 -7.46
N TYR A 128 -14.55 -18.04 -7.32
CA TYR A 128 -15.12 -17.04 -8.20
C TYR A 128 -14.13 -15.87 -8.33
N GLU A 129 -13.96 -15.37 -9.54
CA GLU A 129 -13.09 -14.24 -9.85
C GLU A 129 -13.84 -13.24 -10.71
N ALA A 130 -13.62 -11.95 -10.46
CA ALA A 130 -14.17 -10.87 -11.26
C ALA A 130 -13.22 -9.66 -11.25
N ASP A 131 -12.79 -9.26 -12.43
CA ASP A 131 -11.89 -8.12 -12.68
C ASP A 131 -12.51 -7.06 -13.60
N GLY A 132 -13.76 -7.29 -14.03
CA GLY A 132 -14.53 -6.36 -14.84
C GLY A 132 -15.09 -5.19 -14.01
N SER A 133 -15.35 -4.05 -14.67
CA SER A 133 -15.91 -2.88 -13.98
C SER A 133 -17.22 -3.21 -13.27
N PRO A 134 -17.34 -2.96 -11.96
CA PRO A 134 -18.61 -3.10 -11.25
C PRO A 134 -19.55 -1.92 -11.55
N VAL A 135 -19.08 -0.91 -12.28
CA VAL A 135 -19.81 0.33 -12.60
C VAL A 135 -19.73 0.64 -14.08
N SER A 136 -20.66 1.46 -14.57
CA SER A 136 -20.68 1.91 -15.96
C SER A 136 -20.33 3.41 -16.05
N GLY A 137 -19.82 3.84 -17.21
CA GLY A 137 -19.54 5.26 -17.48
C GLY A 137 -18.12 5.74 -17.14
N LEU A 138 -17.27 4.88 -16.57
CA LEU A 138 -15.86 5.17 -16.34
C LEU A 138 -14.96 4.12 -17.02
N ARG A 139 -13.72 4.52 -17.29
CA ARG A 139 -12.69 3.58 -17.75
C ARG A 139 -12.36 2.62 -16.62
N THR A 140 -12.06 1.38 -16.98
CA THR A 140 -11.58 0.37 -16.03
C THR A 140 -10.11 0.14 -16.29
N LYS A 141 -9.35 0.00 -15.20
CA LYS A 141 -7.93 -0.30 -15.24
C LYS A 141 -7.70 -1.56 -14.41
N HIS A 142 -7.04 -2.53 -15.02
CA HIS A 142 -6.56 -3.71 -14.31
C HIS A 142 -5.30 -3.38 -13.52
N CYS A 143 -5.15 -4.09 -12.42
CA CYS A 143 -3.88 -4.29 -11.75
C CYS A 143 -3.14 -5.43 -12.47
#